data_AF-A0A380FMZ0-F1
#
_entry.id   AF-A0A380FMZ0-F1
#
_cell.length_a   1.000
_cell.length_b   1.000
_cell.length_c   1.000
_cell.angle_alpha   90.00
_cell.angle_beta   90.00
_cell.angle_gamma   90.00
#
_symmetry.space_group_name_H-M   'P 1'
#
loop_
_entity.id
_entity.type
_entity.pdbx_description
1 polymer ?
#
loop_
_entity_poly.entity_id
_entity_poly.type
_entity_poly.pdbx_seq_one_letter_code
_entity_poly.pdbx_strand_id
1 'polypeptide(L)'
;MFNYLQVKKLSIKADDKGAFAIDLPSGLVFKGREKLSITATDAQGNETSPIIIIVKDTTIPETPKVNKVTSESTHITGTAEPGALVKVKLPNGKLLTAQVDKQGAFQC
;
A
#
# COMPACT_ATOMS: atom_id res chain seq x y z
N MET A 1 -23.60 -10.43 -10.40
CA MET A 1 -23.30 -11.51 -9.43
C MET A 1 -21.96 -11.16 -8.79
N PHE A 2 -21.94 -10.65 -7.56
CA PHE A 2 -20.68 -10.30 -6.89
C PHE A 2 -20.03 -11.58 -6.40
N ASN A 3 -18.96 -12.01 -7.07
CA ASN A 3 -18.16 -13.14 -6.61
C ASN A 3 -17.35 -12.63 -5.41
N TYR A 4 -17.85 -12.84 -4.20
CA TYR A 4 -17.05 -12.70 -3.00
C TYR A 4 -15.87 -13.65 -3.18
N LEU A 5 -14.66 -13.13 -3.34
CA LEU A 5 -13.46 -13.96 -3.20
C LEU A 5 -13.61 -14.65 -1.84
N GLN A 6 -13.88 -15.95 -1.84
CA GLN A 6 -13.67 -16.80 -0.68
C GLN A 6 -12.22 -16.52 -0.27
N VAL A 7 -12.02 -15.75 0.80
CA VAL A 7 -10.70 -15.45 1.33
C VAL A 7 -10.09 -16.82 1.61
N LYS A 8 -9.15 -17.23 0.75
CA LYS A 8 -8.66 -18.61 0.73
C LYS A 8 -8.06 -18.89 2.11
N LYS A 9 -8.78 -19.64 2.96
CA LYS A 9 -8.30 -20.00 4.30
C LYS A 9 -7.04 -20.84 4.10
N LEU A 10 -5.92 -20.32 4.56
CA LEU A 10 -4.66 -21.08 4.63
C LEU A 10 -4.59 -21.71 6.01
N SER A 11 -4.23 -22.99 6.07
CA SER A 11 -4.07 -23.74 7.32
C SER A 11 -2.84 -24.63 7.21
N ILE A 12 -2.05 -24.67 8.28
CA ILE A 12 -0.85 -25.49 8.42
C ILE A 12 -0.83 -26.05 9.84
N LYS A 13 -0.16 -27.20 10.02
CA LYS A 13 0.19 -27.68 11.36
C LYS A 13 1.51 -27.05 11.78
N ALA A 14 1.58 -26.49 12.98
CA ALA A 14 2.84 -26.06 13.56
C ALA A 14 3.78 -27.27 13.80
N ASP A 15 5.09 -27.02 13.82
CA ASP A 15 6.09 -28.05 14.11
C ASP A 15 6.12 -28.42 15.62
N ASP A 16 6.96 -29.38 15.97
CA ASP A 16 7.10 -29.88 17.35
C ASP A 16 7.62 -28.82 18.35
N LYS A 17 8.07 -27.66 17.85
CA LYS A 17 8.49 -26.50 18.65
C LYS A 17 7.45 -25.36 18.62
N GLY A 18 6.33 -25.56 17.95
CA GLY A 18 5.26 -24.57 17.79
C GLY A 18 5.52 -23.51 16.71
N ALA A 19 6.56 -23.67 15.88
CA ALA A 19 6.82 -22.75 14.77
C ALA A 19 5.94 -23.10 13.55
N PHE A 20 5.60 -22.10 12.75
CA PHE A 20 4.84 -22.27 11.51
C PHE A 20 5.36 -21.33 10.42
N ALA A 21 5.26 -21.78 9.17
CA ALA A 21 5.45 -20.97 7.99
C ALA A 21 4.36 -21.34 6.98
N ILE A 22 3.69 -20.32 6.43
CA ILE A 22 2.65 -20.50 5.41
C ILE A 22 3.10 -19.74 4.18
N ASP A 23 3.28 -20.46 3.07
CA ASP A 23 3.47 -19.86 1.77
C ASP A 23 2.15 -19.27 1.27
N LEU A 24 2.22 -18.06 0.72
CA LEU A 24 1.08 -17.42 0.10
C LEU A 24 0.83 -18.04 -1.28
N PRO A 25 -0.44 -18.25 -1.67
CA PRO A 25 -0.78 -18.71 -3.02
C PRO A 25 -0.17 -17.80 -4.09
N SER A 26 0.36 -18.39 -5.15
CA SER A 26 0.81 -17.66 -6.33
C SER A 26 -0.30 -16.74 -6.86
N GLY A 27 0.00 -15.45 -7.05
CA GLY A 27 -0.94 -14.43 -7.50
C GLY A 27 -1.69 -13.70 -6.37
N LEU A 28 -1.56 -14.13 -5.12
CA LEU A 28 -2.00 -13.31 -3.99
C LEU A 28 -1.01 -12.15 -3.80
N VAL A 29 -1.50 -10.94 -3.96
CA VAL A 29 -0.71 -9.71 -3.80
C VAL A 29 -1.44 -8.79 -2.83
N PHE A 30 -0.79 -8.45 -1.72
CA PHE A 30 -1.28 -7.40 -0.82
C PHE A 30 -0.88 -6.02 -1.35
N LYS A 31 -1.75 -5.04 -1.14
CA LYS A 31 -1.53 -3.63 -1.43
C LYS A 31 -1.26 -2.81 -0.17
N GLY A 32 -1.42 -3.42 1.01
CA GLY A 32 -1.32 -2.75 2.29
C GLY A 32 -2.69 -2.37 2.83
N ARG A 33 -2.76 -2.24 4.15
CA ARG A 33 -3.95 -1.95 4.96
C ARG A 33 -4.98 -3.07 5.01
N GLU A 34 -4.79 -4.18 4.29
CA GLU A 34 -5.60 -5.37 4.48
C GLU A 34 -5.42 -5.95 5.89
N LYS A 35 -6.47 -6.58 6.41
CA LYS A 35 -6.46 -7.23 7.73
C LYS A 35 -6.32 -8.74 7.55
N LEU A 36 -5.29 -9.32 8.17
CA LEU A 36 -5.13 -10.76 8.32
C LEU A 36 -5.66 -11.16 9.69
N SER A 37 -6.53 -12.16 9.72
CA SER A 37 -7.04 -12.77 10.95
C SER A 37 -6.39 -14.13 11.14
N ILE A 38 -5.69 -14.31 12.25
CA ILE A 38 -4.93 -15.53 12.56
C ILE A 38 -5.50 -16.14 13.83
N THR A 39 -5.81 -17.43 13.77
CA THR A 39 -6.24 -18.25 14.91
C THR A 39 -5.39 -19.52 14.99
N ALA A 40 -5.34 -20.13 16.17
CA ALA A 40 -4.77 -21.46 16.36
C ALA A 40 -5.83 -22.36 17.01
N THR A 41 -5.82 -23.63 16.64
CA THR A 41 -6.71 -24.65 17.21
C THR A 41 -5.85 -25.78 17.78
N ASP A 42 -6.11 -26.18 19.03
CA ASP A 42 -5.42 -27.32 19.64
C ASP A 42 -5.97 -28.68 19.15
N ALA A 43 -5.37 -29.78 19.61
CA ALA A 43 -5.79 -31.12 19.21
C ALA A 43 -7.16 -31.56 19.80
N GLN A 44 -7.69 -30.82 20.77
CA GLN A 44 -9.03 -31.04 21.34
C GLN A 44 -10.09 -30.19 20.64
N GLY A 45 -9.69 -29.31 19.71
CA GLY A 45 -10.58 -28.44 18.96
C GLY A 45 -10.84 -27.08 19.61
N ASN A 46 -10.11 -26.70 20.66
CA ASN A 46 -10.25 -25.37 21.24
C ASN A 46 -9.52 -24.35 20.36
N GLU A 47 -10.24 -23.32 19.89
CA GLU A 47 -9.70 -22.24 19.06
C GLU A 47 -9.41 -20.98 19.89
N THR A 48 -8.32 -20.29 19.58
CA THR A 48 -8.00 -19.00 20.20
C THR A 48 -8.90 -17.88 19.68
N SER A 49 -9.03 -16.80 20.45
CA SER A 49 -9.46 -15.52 19.85
C SER A 49 -8.52 -15.10 18.71
N PRO A 50 -9.02 -14.40 17.68
CA PRO A 50 -8.19 -14.02 16.53
C PRO A 50 -7.21 -12.90 16.89
N ILE A 51 -6.00 -13.02 16.33
CA ILE A 51 -5.05 -11.91 16.24
C ILE A 51 -5.25 -11.23 14.88
N ILE A 52 -5.32 -9.90 14.90
CA ILE A 52 -5.45 -9.09 13.68
C ILE A 52 -4.10 -8.43 13.37
N ILE A 53 -3.56 -8.71 12.18
CA ILE A 53 -2.39 -8.04 11.63
C ILE A 53 -2.83 -7.17 10.47
N ILE A 54 -2.38 -5.92 10.44
CA ILE A 54 -2.59 -5.04 9.29
C ILE A 54 -1.37 -5.13 8.40
N VAL A 55 -1.58 -5.49 7.12
CA VAL A 55 -0.50 -5.55 6.15
C VAL A 55 0.05 -4.15 5.95
N LYS A 56 1.37 -4.00 6.09
CA LYS A 56 2.02 -2.70 5.88
C LYS A 56 2.02 -2.37 4.39
N ASP A 57 1.52 -1.19 4.05
CA ASP A 57 1.70 -0.63 2.72
C ASP A 57 3.17 -0.22 2.54
N THR A 58 3.82 -0.80 1.53
CA THR A 58 5.21 -0.53 1.15
C THR A 58 5.31 -0.08 -0.31
N THR A 59 4.17 0.15 -0.95
CA THR A 59 4.10 0.59 -2.34
C THR A 59 4.62 2.03 -2.41
N ILE A 60 5.65 2.25 -3.21
CA ILE A 60 6.19 3.59 -3.45
C ILE A 60 5.27 4.29 -4.47
N PRO A 61 4.88 5.56 -4.24
CA PRO A 61 4.13 6.33 -5.22
C PRO A 61 4.85 6.42 -6.57
N GLU A 62 4.10 6.53 -7.65
CA GLU A 62 4.70 6.74 -8.97
C GLU A 62 5.49 8.06 -9.02
N THR A 63 6.61 8.05 -9.76
CA THR A 63 7.41 9.27 -9.94
C THR A 63 6.60 10.34 -10.65
N PRO A 64 6.54 11.58 -10.13
CA PRO A 64 5.88 12.68 -10.80
C PRO A 64 6.46 12.95 -12.19
N LYS A 65 5.61 13.23 -13.16
CA LYS A 65 5.99 13.74 -14.47
C LYS A 65 5.83 15.25 -14.47
N VAL A 66 6.87 15.97 -14.88
CA VAL A 66 6.87 17.43 -14.89
C VAL A 66 6.84 17.91 -16.34
N ASN A 67 5.99 18.89 -16.63
CA ASN A 67 5.96 19.56 -17.91
C ASN A 67 7.22 20.41 -18.11
N LYS A 68 7.49 20.85 -19.36
CA LYS A 68 8.64 21.71 -19.65
C LYS A 68 8.58 23.00 -18.83
N VAL A 69 9.67 23.34 -18.16
CA VAL A 69 9.86 24.60 -17.42
C VAL A 69 10.87 25.47 -18.18
N THR A 70 10.59 26.76 -18.30
CA THR A 70 11.45 27.78 -18.96
C THR A 70 11.65 28.99 -18.06
N SER A 71 12.52 29.93 -18.47
CA SER A 71 12.71 31.21 -17.77
C SER A 71 11.43 32.04 -17.64
N GLU A 72 10.47 31.82 -18.56
CA GLU A 72 9.18 32.53 -18.60
C GLU A 72 8.08 31.80 -17.83
N SER A 73 8.36 30.62 -17.27
CA SER A 73 7.36 29.85 -16.53
C SER A 73 7.02 30.51 -15.20
N THR A 74 5.74 30.78 -15.00
CA THR A 74 5.20 31.32 -13.74
C THR A 74 4.70 30.23 -12.78
N HIS A 75 4.64 28.98 -13.26
CA HIS A 75 4.13 27.82 -12.52
C HIS A 75 4.90 26.56 -12.92
N ILE A 76 4.92 25.56 -12.03
CA ILE A 76 5.43 24.22 -12.32
C ILE A 76 4.23 23.27 -12.35
N THR A 77 3.96 22.68 -13.51
CA THR A 77 2.83 21.77 -13.71
C THR A 77 3.28 20.36 -14.04
N GLY A 78 2.42 19.39 -13.79
CA GLY A 78 2.72 18.00 -14.09
C GLY A 78 1.64 17.04 -13.62
N THR A 79 1.97 15.76 -13.62
CA THR A 79 1.12 14.70 -13.08
C THR A 79 1.83 13.83 -12.05
N ALA A 80 1.08 13.29 -11.10
CA ALA A 80 1.54 12.36 -10.08
C ALA A 80 0.34 11.51 -9.59
N GLU A 81 0.57 10.63 -8.61
CA GLU A 81 -0.51 9.84 -8.03
C GLU A 81 -1.58 10.75 -7.36
N PRO A 82 -2.88 10.56 -7.66
CA PRO A 82 -3.96 11.35 -7.06
C PRO A 82 -3.91 11.36 -5.52
N GLY A 83 -4.04 12.55 -4.93
CA GLY A 83 -3.97 12.74 -3.48
C GLY A 83 -2.56 12.71 -2.89
N ALA A 84 -1.51 12.51 -3.70
CA ALA A 84 -0.14 12.68 -3.24
C ALA A 84 0.19 14.16 -2.98
N LEU A 85 1.21 14.41 -2.17
CA LEU A 85 1.79 15.73 -1.96
C LEU A 85 3.07 15.86 -2.77
N VAL A 86 3.08 16.72 -3.78
CA VAL A 86 4.28 17.07 -4.53
C VAL A 86 5.06 18.13 -3.75
N LYS A 87 6.39 17.96 -3.71
CA LYS A 87 7.34 18.94 -3.13
C LYS A 87 8.36 19.31 -4.20
N VAL A 88 8.47 20.60 -4.51
CA VAL A 88 9.44 21.13 -5.47
C VAL A 88 10.45 22.01 -4.74
N LYS A 89 11.73 21.64 -4.79
CA LYS A 89 12.82 22.45 -4.22
C LYS A 89 13.41 23.33 -5.30
N LEU A 90 13.27 24.65 -5.14
CA LEU A 90 13.85 25.63 -6.04
C LEU A 90 15.37 25.78 -5.82
N PRO A 91 16.13 26.32 -6.79
CA PRO A 91 17.57 26.50 -6.66
C PRO A 91 18.00 27.35 -5.47
N ASN A 92 17.18 28.34 -5.08
CA ASN A 92 17.42 29.16 -3.89
C ASN A 92 17.06 28.45 -2.56
N GLY A 93 16.69 27.17 -2.62
CA GLY A 93 16.32 26.36 -1.45
C GLY A 93 14.86 26.47 -1.02
N LYS A 94 14.07 27.38 -1.58
CA LYS A 94 12.63 27.49 -1.28
C LYS A 94 11.90 26.21 -1.68
N LEU A 95 10.98 25.76 -0.84
CA LEU A 95 10.12 24.62 -1.13
C LEU A 95 8.73 25.10 -1.55
N LEU A 96 8.24 24.58 -2.68
CA LEU A 96 6.85 24.68 -3.10
C LEU A 96 6.16 23.35 -2.86
N THR A 97 4.86 23.38 -2.58
CA THR A 97 4.07 22.17 -2.35
C THR A 97 2.74 22.26 -3.06
N ALA A 98 2.31 21.17 -3.70
CA ALA A 98 0.98 21.06 -4.29
C ALA A 98 0.34 19.71 -3.96
N GLN A 99 -0.95 19.73 -3.67
CA GLN A 99 -1.77 18.52 -3.63
C GLN A 99 -2.10 18.11 -5.06
N VAL A 100 -1.94 16.81 -5.34
CA VAL A 100 -2.34 16.23 -6.62
C VAL A 100 -3.85 16.02 -6.59
N ASP A 101 -4.55 16.54 -7.59
CA ASP A 101 -5.99 16.41 -7.68
C ASP A 101 -6.44 14.96 -7.99
N LYS A 102 -7.76 14.76 -8.07
CA LYS A 102 -8.34 13.43 -8.34
C LYS A 102 -8.04 12.91 -9.75
N GLN A 103 -7.63 13.78 -10.66
CA GLN A 103 -7.26 13.48 -12.04
C GLN A 103 -5.75 13.25 -12.18
N GLY A 104 -4.98 13.40 -11.10
CA GLY A 104 -3.54 13.20 -11.09
C GLY A 104 -2.75 14.44 -11.48
N ALA A 105 -3.36 15.62 -11.62
CA ALA A 105 -2.67 16.84 -11.99
C ALA A 105 -2.22 17.64 -10.75
N PHE A 106 -1.09 18.34 -10.87
CA PHE A 106 -0.62 19.30 -9.86
C PHE A 106 -0.10 20.58 -10.52
N GLN A 107 -0.15 21.67 -9.76
CA GLN A 107 0.47 22.96 -10.09
C GLN A 107 1.06 23.59 -8.83
N CYS A 108 2.34 23.92 -8.88
CA CYS A 108 3.07 24.68 -7.85
C CYS A 108 3.33 26.12 -8.31
#